data_AF-A0A0Q9LLE8-F1
#
_entry.id   AF-A0A0Q9LLE8-F1
#
_cell.length_a   1.000
_cell.length_b   1.000
_cell.length_c   1.000
_cell.angle_alpha   90.00
_cell.angle_beta   90.00
_cell.angle_gamma   90.00
#
_symmetry.space_group_name_H-M   'P 1'
#
loop_
_entity.id
_entity.type
_entity.pdbx_description
1 polymer ?
#
loop_
_entity_poly.entity_id
_entity_poly.type
_entity_poly.pdbx_seq_one_letter_code
_entity_poly.pdbx_strand_id
1 'polypeptide(L)'
;MRAMTDDVQAREARELLLAHADRTLTGRVEDPAVLAAVVGIERLVVATGSTDAATLRAAVEGRLTEFGPGSHVADLVGQAERHVVAGLLRRSTGQSIDAAVVNPEAGAYPVTTDATLVRAAVRAAQRSFDIMPYYGIRYGERGARFASSDSAWLISLAPLDEEQAVRQVAWLSRVLAGRGMPSWLMELHLDELVAEVRAAVDDAAVGALPAAAASLTSARRRHVDDDLLALADTWTHEVAGDGLPVPRTGALVAAATADVLLGVTRDDHVLFDWLTDRERVSAEMAAALHEVRDRVRSRAG
;
A
#
# COMPACT_ATOMS: atom_id res chain seq x y z
N MET A 1 -39.43 -4.22 -1.77
CA MET A 1 -38.79 -3.59 -2.95
C MET A 1 -37.29 -3.40 -2.73
N ARG A 2 -36.85 -2.65 -1.70
CA ARG A 2 -35.41 -2.44 -1.37
C ARG A 2 -34.59 -3.73 -1.22
N ALA A 3 -35.05 -4.68 -0.41
CA ALA A 3 -34.36 -5.97 -0.24
C ALA A 3 -34.22 -6.81 -1.52
N MET A 4 -35.14 -6.66 -2.48
CA MET A 4 -35.08 -7.36 -3.77
C MET A 4 -34.09 -6.68 -4.72
N THR A 5 -33.97 -5.35 -4.64
CA THR A 5 -32.95 -4.57 -5.37
C THR A 5 -31.56 -4.89 -4.85
N ASP A 6 -31.40 -4.98 -3.52
CA ASP A 6 -30.12 -5.31 -2.89
C ASP A 6 -29.65 -6.73 -3.28
N ASP A 7 -30.57 -7.70 -3.34
CA ASP A 7 -30.28 -9.09 -3.74
C ASP A 7 -29.90 -9.22 -5.23
N VAL A 8 -30.58 -8.46 -6.10
CA VAL A 8 -30.23 -8.40 -7.54
C VAL A 8 -28.84 -7.79 -7.74
N GLN A 9 -28.52 -6.69 -7.04
CA GLN A 9 -27.21 -6.04 -7.13
C GLN A 9 -26.09 -6.91 -6.57
N ALA A 10 -26.33 -7.62 -5.47
CA ALA A 10 -25.36 -8.58 -4.92
C ALA A 10 -25.06 -9.72 -5.90
N ARG A 11 -26.10 -10.26 -6.56
CA ARG A 11 -25.93 -11.29 -7.59
C ARG A 11 -25.15 -10.78 -8.81
N GLU A 12 -25.48 -9.60 -9.32
CA GLU A 12 -24.74 -8.99 -10.43
C GLU A 12 -23.27 -8.72 -10.07
N ALA A 13 -23.01 -8.26 -8.83
CA ALA A 13 -21.66 -8.05 -8.34
C ALA A 13 -20.84 -9.34 -8.30
N ARG A 14 -21.45 -10.44 -7.83
CA ARG A 14 -20.82 -11.76 -7.83
C ARG A 14 -20.58 -12.28 -9.25
N GLU A 15 -21.54 -12.11 -10.16
CA GLU A 15 -21.40 -12.48 -11.57
C GLU A 15 -20.21 -11.75 -12.22
N LEU A 16 -20.02 -10.46 -11.93
CA LEU A 16 -18.86 -9.69 -12.40
C LEU A 16 -17.53 -10.19 -11.82
N LEU A 17 -17.48 -10.52 -10.52
CA LEU A 17 -16.28 -11.13 -9.93
C LEU A 17 -15.93 -12.46 -10.61
N LEU A 18 -16.92 -13.33 -10.80
CA LEU A 18 -16.73 -14.62 -11.47
C LEU A 18 -16.29 -14.47 -12.93
N ALA A 19 -16.81 -13.47 -13.64
CA ALA A 19 -16.44 -13.16 -15.02
C ALA A 19 -14.98 -12.70 -15.15
N HIS A 20 -14.40 -12.11 -14.10
CA HIS A 20 -13.02 -11.60 -14.11
C HIS A 20 -12.03 -12.46 -13.31
N ALA A 21 -12.47 -13.60 -12.76
CA ALA A 21 -11.64 -14.53 -12.00
C ALA A 21 -10.52 -15.18 -12.84
N ASP A 22 -10.65 -15.24 -14.18
CA ASP A 22 -9.57 -15.75 -15.06
C ASP A 22 -8.46 -14.74 -15.34
N ARG A 23 -8.65 -13.48 -14.92
CA ARG A 23 -7.67 -12.38 -15.05
C ARG A 23 -7.25 -12.09 -16.50
N THR A 24 -8.05 -12.50 -17.49
CA THR A 24 -7.73 -12.31 -18.92
C THR A 24 -7.94 -10.88 -19.42
N LEU A 25 -8.77 -10.09 -18.74
CA LEU A 25 -9.00 -8.68 -19.06
C LEU A 25 -7.71 -7.87 -18.86
N THR A 26 -7.21 -7.23 -19.91
CA THR A 26 -6.06 -6.33 -19.91
C THR A 26 -6.41 -4.99 -20.54
N GLY A 27 -5.51 -4.01 -20.45
CA GLY A 27 -5.73 -2.70 -21.08
C GLY A 27 -6.65 -1.79 -20.28
N ARG A 28 -6.95 -0.63 -20.86
CA ARG A 28 -7.79 0.41 -20.25
C ARG A 28 -9.21 -0.09 -19.98
N VAL A 29 -9.66 0.05 -18.73
CA VAL A 29 -11.03 -0.18 -18.30
C VAL A 29 -11.73 1.16 -18.14
N GLU A 30 -12.94 1.28 -18.70
CA GLU A 30 -13.79 2.48 -18.58
C GLU A 30 -14.98 2.28 -17.63
N ASP A 31 -15.32 1.02 -17.35
CA ASP A 31 -16.44 0.67 -16.48
C ASP A 31 -16.00 0.55 -15.01
N PRO A 32 -16.51 1.39 -14.10
CA PRO A 32 -16.13 1.38 -12.69
C PRO A 32 -16.46 0.07 -11.98
N ALA A 33 -17.53 -0.64 -12.35
CA ALA A 33 -17.88 -1.92 -11.74
C ALA A 33 -16.90 -3.02 -12.16
N VAL A 34 -16.47 -3.00 -13.42
CA VAL A 34 -15.45 -3.92 -13.95
C VAL A 34 -14.11 -3.68 -13.28
N LEU A 35 -13.69 -2.42 -13.13
CA LEU A 35 -12.43 -2.11 -12.45
C LEU A 35 -12.46 -2.54 -10.97
N ALA A 36 -13.57 -2.30 -10.28
CA ALA A 36 -13.76 -2.78 -8.91
C ALA A 36 -13.66 -4.31 -8.82
N ALA A 37 -14.21 -5.04 -9.80
CA ALA A 37 -14.10 -6.50 -9.86
C ALA A 37 -12.65 -6.95 -10.08
N VAL A 38 -11.89 -6.29 -10.97
CA VAL A 38 -10.47 -6.56 -11.19
C VAL A 38 -9.65 -6.39 -9.90
N VAL A 39 -9.88 -5.29 -9.17
CA VAL A 39 -9.22 -5.04 -7.87
C VAL A 39 -9.60 -6.11 -6.84
N GLY A 40 -10.88 -6.46 -6.76
CA GLY A 40 -11.38 -7.48 -5.86
C GLY A 40 -10.74 -8.84 -6.10
N ILE A 41 -10.70 -9.29 -7.35
CA ILE A 41 -10.05 -10.56 -7.72
C ILE A 41 -8.55 -10.54 -7.43
N GLU A 42 -7.83 -9.45 -7.69
CA GLU A 42 -6.39 -9.43 -7.41
C GLU A 42 -6.09 -9.45 -5.90
N ARG A 43 -6.97 -8.88 -5.06
CA ARG A 43 -6.86 -9.05 -3.60
C ARG A 43 -7.06 -10.51 -3.17
N LEU A 44 -7.93 -11.25 -3.85
CA LEU A 44 -8.07 -12.69 -3.63
C LEU A 44 -6.84 -13.47 -4.10
N VAL A 45 -6.21 -13.08 -5.21
CA VAL A 45 -4.93 -13.66 -5.66
C VAL A 45 -3.87 -13.52 -4.58
N VAL A 46 -3.76 -12.32 -4.01
CA VAL A 46 -2.85 -12.04 -2.90
C VAL A 46 -3.16 -12.93 -1.68
N ALA A 47 -4.42 -12.96 -1.24
CA ALA A 47 -4.80 -13.69 -0.03
C ALA A 47 -4.73 -15.21 -0.17
N THR A 48 -4.94 -15.74 -1.37
CA THR A 48 -4.92 -17.20 -1.64
C THR A 48 -3.56 -17.68 -2.13
N GLY A 49 -2.67 -16.78 -2.55
CA GLY A 49 -1.42 -17.12 -3.22
C GLY A 49 -1.60 -17.80 -4.59
N SER A 50 -2.81 -17.76 -5.17
CA SER A 50 -3.15 -18.50 -6.39
C SER A 50 -3.66 -17.58 -7.50
N THR A 51 -3.18 -17.82 -8.72
CA THR A 51 -3.68 -17.21 -9.94
C THR A 51 -4.59 -18.15 -10.74
N ASP A 52 -4.83 -19.37 -10.23
CA ASP A 52 -5.68 -20.36 -10.87
C ASP A 52 -7.15 -19.94 -10.83
N ALA A 53 -7.77 -19.87 -12.01
CA ALA A 53 -9.12 -19.38 -12.17
C ALA A 53 -10.17 -20.27 -11.47
N ALA A 54 -9.91 -21.58 -11.33
CA ALA A 54 -10.83 -22.46 -10.61
C ALA A 54 -10.78 -22.20 -9.10
N THR A 55 -9.60 -21.99 -8.54
CA THR A 55 -9.38 -21.60 -7.15
C THR A 55 -10.05 -20.27 -6.83
N LEU A 56 -9.85 -19.25 -7.67
CA LEU A 56 -10.45 -17.92 -7.47
C LEU A 56 -11.98 -17.95 -7.56
N ARG A 57 -12.56 -18.72 -8.50
CA ARG A 57 -14.02 -18.92 -8.56
C ARG A 57 -14.54 -19.65 -7.33
N ALA A 58 -13.85 -20.70 -6.88
CA ALA A 58 -14.20 -21.44 -5.67
C ALA A 58 -14.14 -20.56 -4.42
N ALA A 59 -13.21 -19.61 -4.35
CA ALA A 59 -13.13 -18.60 -3.30
C ALA A 59 -14.34 -17.65 -3.34
N VAL A 60 -14.66 -17.08 -4.50
CA VAL A 60 -15.83 -16.19 -4.68
C VAL A 60 -17.15 -16.89 -4.32
N GLU A 61 -17.28 -18.18 -4.63
CA GLU A 61 -18.47 -18.97 -4.33
C GLU A 61 -18.47 -19.56 -2.90
N GLY A 62 -17.38 -19.42 -2.13
CA GLY A 62 -17.24 -20.00 -0.80
C GLY A 62 -17.30 -21.54 -0.79
N ARG A 63 -16.87 -22.19 -1.88
CA ARG A 63 -16.98 -23.65 -2.06
C ARG A 63 -15.91 -24.46 -1.30
N LEU A 64 -14.82 -23.81 -0.88
CA LEU A 64 -13.74 -24.45 -0.12
C LEU A 64 -13.90 -24.11 1.36
N THR A 65 -13.70 -25.10 2.23
CA THR A 65 -13.87 -24.95 3.69
C THR A 65 -12.95 -23.88 4.28
N GLU A 66 -11.74 -23.74 3.74
CA GLU A 66 -10.77 -22.68 4.11
C GLU A 66 -11.20 -21.27 3.68
N PHE A 67 -12.12 -21.16 2.71
CA PHE A 67 -12.70 -19.91 2.22
C PHE A 67 -14.14 -19.70 2.70
N GLY A 68 -14.60 -20.51 3.66
CA GLY A 68 -15.94 -20.45 4.22
C GLY A 68 -16.17 -19.20 5.09
N PRO A 69 -17.41 -19.01 5.58
CA PRO A 69 -17.76 -17.89 6.46
C PRO A 69 -16.84 -17.78 7.67
N GLY A 70 -16.38 -16.56 7.97
CA GLY A 70 -15.43 -16.27 9.06
C GLY A 70 -13.96 -16.42 8.67
N SER A 71 -13.65 -16.77 7.42
CA SER A 71 -12.30 -16.68 6.87
C SER A 71 -11.99 -15.28 6.34
N HIS A 72 -10.70 -14.90 6.35
CA HIS A 72 -10.24 -13.65 5.73
C HIS A 72 -10.61 -13.58 4.23
N VAL A 73 -10.60 -14.71 3.53
CA VAL A 73 -10.99 -14.78 2.11
C VAL A 73 -12.48 -14.45 1.94
N ALA A 74 -13.36 -14.99 2.79
CA ALA A 74 -14.78 -14.64 2.75
C ALA A 74 -15.03 -13.15 3.04
N ASP A 75 -14.27 -12.55 3.97
CA ASP A 75 -14.34 -11.11 4.24
C ASP A 75 -13.90 -10.27 3.04
N LEU A 76 -12.85 -10.69 2.32
CA LEU A 76 -12.39 -10.06 1.09
C LEU A 76 -13.42 -10.19 -0.04
N VAL A 77 -14.07 -11.34 -0.22
CA VAL A 77 -15.16 -11.52 -1.19
C VAL A 77 -16.30 -10.56 -0.87
N GLY A 78 -16.74 -10.49 0.39
CA GLY A 78 -17.79 -9.56 0.80
C GLY A 78 -17.40 -8.09 0.59
N GLN A 79 -16.13 -7.73 0.79
CA GLN A 79 -15.61 -6.40 0.46
C GLN A 79 -15.65 -6.14 -1.06
N ALA A 80 -15.18 -7.09 -1.86
CA ALA A 80 -15.17 -6.99 -3.32
C ALA A 80 -16.59 -6.83 -3.88
N GLU A 81 -17.56 -7.62 -3.41
CA GLU A 81 -18.96 -7.48 -3.80
C GLU A 81 -19.50 -6.07 -3.50
N ARG A 82 -19.26 -5.54 -2.29
CA ARG A 82 -19.66 -4.17 -1.93
C ARG A 82 -19.03 -3.11 -2.84
N HIS A 83 -17.77 -3.28 -3.21
CA HIS A 83 -17.09 -2.34 -4.11
C HIS A 83 -17.64 -2.41 -5.53
N VAL A 84 -17.94 -3.61 -6.03
CA VAL A 84 -18.59 -3.79 -7.34
C VAL A 84 -19.98 -3.18 -7.34
N VAL A 85 -20.78 -3.35 -6.28
CA VAL A 85 -22.09 -2.68 -6.14
C VAL A 85 -21.95 -1.15 -6.19
N ALA A 86 -20.94 -0.58 -5.51
CA ALA A 86 -20.66 0.85 -5.61
C ALA A 86 -20.25 1.26 -7.04
N GLY A 87 -19.48 0.42 -7.73
CA GLY A 87 -19.15 0.59 -9.14
C GLY A 87 -20.38 0.53 -10.07
N LEU A 88 -21.33 -0.37 -9.82
CA LEU A 88 -22.59 -0.46 -10.57
C LEU A 88 -23.41 0.83 -10.44
N LEU A 89 -23.44 1.41 -9.23
CA LEU A 89 -24.09 2.70 -9.00
C LEU A 89 -23.40 3.82 -9.80
N ARG A 90 -22.05 3.87 -9.79
CA ARG A 90 -21.28 4.83 -10.59
C ARG A 90 -21.55 4.69 -12.09
N ARG A 91 -21.57 3.45 -12.60
CA ARG A 91 -21.93 3.14 -13.99
C ARG A 91 -23.30 3.70 -14.33
N SER A 92 -24.31 3.46 -13.49
CA SER A 92 -25.68 3.93 -13.73
C SER A 92 -25.84 5.46 -13.69
N THR A 93 -24.92 6.15 -13.01
CA THR A 93 -24.93 7.61 -12.84
C THR A 93 -23.93 8.34 -13.75
N GLY A 94 -23.17 7.60 -14.58
CA GLY A 94 -22.17 8.16 -15.49
C GLY A 94 -20.96 8.77 -14.79
N GLN A 95 -20.69 8.39 -13.54
CA GLN A 95 -19.53 8.88 -12.78
C GLN A 95 -18.25 8.21 -13.30
N SER A 96 -17.20 9.01 -13.49
CA SER A 96 -15.90 8.53 -13.93
C SER A 96 -15.20 7.66 -12.89
N ILE A 97 -14.23 6.88 -13.36
CA ILE A 97 -13.33 6.12 -12.49
C ILE A 97 -12.36 7.09 -11.79
N ASP A 98 -12.18 6.90 -10.49
CA ASP A 98 -11.19 7.54 -9.63
C ASP A 98 -10.70 6.54 -8.56
N ALA A 99 -9.82 6.98 -7.67
CA ALA A 99 -9.28 6.17 -6.58
C ALA A 99 -10.36 5.52 -5.69
N ALA A 100 -11.54 6.14 -5.56
CA ALA A 100 -12.62 5.59 -4.75
C ALA A 100 -13.32 4.36 -5.38
N VAL A 101 -13.01 4.03 -6.63
CA VAL A 101 -13.34 2.71 -7.23
C VAL A 101 -12.40 1.61 -6.70
N VAL A 102 -11.12 1.92 -6.47
CA VAL A 102 -10.12 0.98 -5.94
C VAL A 102 -10.23 0.84 -4.41
N ASN A 103 -10.52 1.95 -3.73
CA ASN A 103 -10.69 2.04 -2.29
C ASN A 103 -11.77 3.08 -1.95
N PRO A 104 -13.01 2.69 -1.60
CA PRO A 104 -14.09 3.63 -1.29
C PRO A 104 -13.80 4.60 -0.14
N GLU A 105 -12.81 4.33 0.71
CA GLU A 105 -12.38 5.24 1.77
C GLU A 105 -11.40 6.32 1.28
N ALA A 106 -10.89 6.21 0.05
CA ALA A 106 -10.03 7.19 -0.59
C ALA A 106 -10.84 8.40 -1.10
N GLY A 107 -10.14 9.51 -1.36
CA GLY A 107 -10.71 10.66 -2.05
C GLY A 107 -10.92 10.43 -3.54
N ALA A 108 -11.50 11.42 -4.22
CA ALA A 108 -11.62 11.43 -5.67
C ALA A 108 -10.35 12.01 -6.30
N TYR A 109 -9.45 11.14 -6.76
CA TYR A 109 -8.27 11.51 -7.54
C TYR A 109 -8.03 10.52 -8.69
N PRO A 110 -7.36 10.95 -9.78
CA PRO A 110 -7.06 10.07 -10.91
C PRO A 110 -6.22 8.86 -10.46
N VAL A 111 -6.49 7.70 -11.07
CA VAL A 111 -5.68 6.49 -10.94
C VAL A 111 -5.52 5.87 -12.32
N THR A 112 -4.52 5.01 -12.49
CA THR A 112 -4.50 4.16 -13.70
C THR A 112 -5.76 3.30 -13.76
N THR A 113 -6.34 3.16 -14.95
CA THR A 113 -7.48 2.26 -15.19
C THR A 113 -7.09 1.07 -16.08
N ASP A 114 -5.80 0.91 -16.37
CA ASP A 114 -5.31 -0.28 -17.06
C ASP A 114 -5.38 -1.49 -16.11
N ALA A 115 -6.12 -2.53 -16.50
CA ALA A 115 -6.36 -3.69 -15.66
C ALA A 115 -5.08 -4.44 -15.29
N THR A 116 -4.07 -4.48 -16.16
CA THR A 116 -2.78 -5.13 -15.87
C THR A 116 -2.01 -4.32 -14.84
N LEU A 117 -1.96 -3.00 -15.01
CA LEU A 117 -1.27 -2.09 -14.10
C LEU A 117 -1.95 -2.00 -12.73
N VAL A 118 -3.27 -1.99 -12.67
CA VAL A 118 -4.00 -2.01 -11.39
C VAL A 118 -3.73 -3.31 -10.61
N ARG A 119 -3.60 -4.45 -11.30
CA ARG A 119 -3.19 -5.70 -10.63
C ARG A 119 -1.77 -5.60 -10.07
N ALA A 120 -0.84 -5.04 -10.84
CA ALA A 120 0.53 -4.78 -10.37
C ALA A 120 0.55 -3.86 -9.14
N ALA A 121 -0.27 -2.80 -9.13
CA ALA A 121 -0.45 -1.92 -7.98
C ALA A 121 -0.92 -2.66 -6.73
N VAL A 122 -1.93 -3.53 -6.84
CA VAL A 122 -2.43 -4.33 -5.70
C VAL A 122 -1.34 -5.26 -5.15
N ARG A 123 -0.58 -5.93 -6.02
CA ARG A 123 0.51 -6.81 -5.58
C ARG A 123 1.67 -6.05 -4.94
N ALA A 124 2.06 -4.90 -5.51
CA ALA A 124 3.12 -4.05 -4.95
C ALA A 124 2.73 -3.50 -3.57
N ALA A 125 1.47 -3.09 -3.40
CA ALA A 125 0.94 -2.69 -2.10
C ALA A 125 1.07 -3.82 -1.08
N GLN A 126 0.70 -5.06 -1.44
CA GLN A 126 0.87 -6.20 -0.54
C GLN A 126 2.35 -6.48 -0.22
N ARG A 127 3.22 -6.55 -1.22
CA ARG A 127 4.65 -6.83 -0.99
C ARG A 127 5.28 -5.81 -0.06
N SER A 128 4.92 -4.54 -0.20
CA SER A 128 5.37 -3.48 0.71
C SER A 128 4.89 -3.72 2.15
N PHE A 129 3.68 -4.22 2.34
CA PHE A 129 3.15 -4.66 3.64
C PHE A 129 3.91 -5.85 4.22
N ASP A 130 4.23 -6.84 3.38
CA ASP A 130 4.94 -8.05 3.81
C ASP A 130 6.39 -7.74 4.22
N ILE A 131 7.06 -6.83 3.48
CA ILE A 131 8.44 -6.40 3.77
C ILE A 131 8.50 -5.52 5.03
N MET A 132 7.47 -4.70 5.27
CA MET A 132 7.43 -3.77 6.39
C MET A 132 6.25 -4.05 7.33
N PRO A 133 6.41 -4.96 8.32
CA PRO A 133 5.37 -5.29 9.31
C PRO A 133 4.80 -4.08 10.05
N TYR A 134 5.57 -3.00 10.13
CA TYR A 134 5.14 -1.70 10.63
C TYR A 134 3.79 -1.24 10.07
N TYR A 135 3.54 -1.45 8.77
CA TYR A 135 2.29 -1.04 8.15
C TYR A 135 1.09 -1.76 8.74
N GLY A 136 1.18 -3.09 8.88
CA GLY A 136 0.12 -3.92 9.46
C GLY A 136 -0.10 -3.57 10.93
N ILE A 137 0.96 -3.42 11.71
CA ILE A 137 0.87 -3.15 13.15
C ILE A 137 0.30 -1.76 13.43
N ARG A 138 0.70 -0.74 12.66
CA ARG A 138 0.25 0.65 12.90
C ARG A 138 -1.08 0.99 12.24
N TYR A 139 -1.29 0.57 11.00
CA TYR A 139 -2.42 1.03 10.18
C TYR A 139 -3.45 -0.07 9.90
N GLY A 140 -3.15 -1.32 10.25
CA GLY A 140 -4.03 -2.48 10.04
C GLY A 140 -4.41 -2.70 8.57
N GLU A 141 -5.46 -3.48 8.35
CA GLU A 141 -6.01 -3.76 7.02
C GLU A 141 -6.45 -2.49 6.27
N ARG A 142 -6.82 -1.44 7.02
CA ARG A 142 -7.19 -0.15 6.43
C ARG A 142 -6.01 0.43 5.66
N GLY A 143 -4.80 0.36 6.21
CA GLY A 143 -3.59 0.82 5.52
C GLY A 143 -3.38 0.11 4.18
N ALA A 144 -3.63 -1.20 4.10
CA ALA A 144 -3.41 -1.98 2.89
C ALA A 144 -4.34 -1.54 1.74
N ARG A 145 -5.58 -1.15 2.07
CA ARG A 145 -6.53 -0.60 1.09
C ARG A 145 -6.07 0.75 0.53
N PHE A 146 -5.54 1.63 1.37
CA PHE A 146 -4.96 2.90 0.93
C PHE A 146 -3.72 2.71 0.07
N ALA A 147 -2.85 1.77 0.45
CA ALA A 147 -1.68 1.44 -0.36
C ALA A 147 -2.07 1.00 -1.78
N SER A 148 -3.13 0.20 -1.96
CA SER A 148 -3.60 -0.18 -3.32
C SER A 148 -3.99 1.03 -4.18
N SER A 149 -4.75 1.98 -3.61
CA SER A 149 -5.17 3.19 -4.34
C SER A 149 -4.01 4.15 -4.59
N ASP A 150 -3.08 4.25 -3.64
CA ASP A 150 -1.89 5.09 -3.77
C ASP A 150 -0.94 4.50 -4.82
N SER A 151 -0.75 3.18 -4.87
CA SER A 151 -0.01 2.50 -5.95
C SER A 151 -0.65 2.75 -7.32
N ALA A 152 -1.97 2.68 -7.44
CA ALA A 152 -2.67 2.95 -8.70
C ALA A 152 -2.54 4.43 -9.14
N TRP A 153 -2.47 5.36 -8.19
CA TRP A 153 -2.14 6.75 -8.46
C TRP A 153 -0.67 6.94 -8.84
N LEU A 154 0.26 6.30 -8.13
CA LEU A 154 1.69 6.35 -8.45
C LEU A 154 1.93 5.87 -9.88
N ILE A 155 1.35 4.75 -10.31
CA ILE A 155 1.46 4.29 -11.71
C ILE A 155 0.94 5.33 -12.71
N SER A 156 -0.09 6.11 -12.36
CA SER A 156 -0.60 7.17 -13.24
C SER A 156 0.42 8.30 -13.48
N LEU A 157 1.48 8.39 -12.66
CA LEU A 157 2.59 9.32 -12.83
C LEU A 157 3.65 8.81 -13.82
N ALA A 158 3.68 7.52 -14.14
CA ALA A 158 4.70 6.92 -15.00
C ALA A 158 4.83 7.61 -16.38
N PRO A 159 3.73 8.06 -17.04
CA PRO A 159 3.81 8.75 -18.33
C PRO A 159 4.25 10.22 -18.26
N LEU A 160 4.41 10.79 -17.06
CA LEU A 160 4.85 12.18 -16.88
C LEU A 160 6.35 12.32 -17.15
N ASP A 161 6.84 13.55 -17.29
CA ASP A 161 8.28 13.80 -17.22
C ASP A 161 8.83 13.51 -15.81
N GLU A 162 10.12 13.17 -15.75
CA GLU A 162 10.79 12.79 -14.50
C GLU A 162 10.66 13.86 -13.42
N GLU A 163 10.79 15.14 -13.78
CA GLU A 163 10.73 16.24 -12.83
C GLU A 163 9.33 16.37 -12.20
N GLN A 164 8.28 16.23 -13.02
CA GLN A 164 6.90 16.20 -12.55
C GLN A 164 6.63 15.02 -11.63
N ALA A 165 7.02 13.80 -12.03
CA ALA A 165 6.82 12.61 -11.22
C ALA A 165 7.56 12.71 -9.87
N VAL A 166 8.81 13.16 -9.88
CA VAL A 166 9.61 13.42 -8.66
C VAL A 166 8.90 14.40 -7.74
N ARG A 167 8.37 15.53 -8.25
CA ARG A 167 7.65 16.51 -7.42
C ARG A 167 6.38 15.93 -6.80
N GLN A 168 5.61 15.14 -7.54
CA GLN A 168 4.37 14.51 -7.05
C GLN A 168 4.68 13.47 -5.97
N VAL A 169 5.67 12.61 -6.20
CA VAL A 169 6.12 11.61 -5.21
C VAL A 169 6.70 12.27 -3.96
N ALA A 170 7.49 13.34 -4.10
CA ALA A 170 8.01 14.10 -2.97
C ALA A 170 6.88 14.77 -2.16
N TRP A 171 5.84 15.28 -2.83
CA TRP A 171 4.64 15.79 -2.15
C TRP A 171 3.93 14.70 -1.35
N LEU A 172 3.68 13.52 -1.95
CA LEU A 172 3.02 12.42 -1.24
C LEU A 172 3.87 11.96 -0.04
N SER A 173 5.19 11.80 -0.24
CA SER A 173 6.13 11.45 0.83
C SER A 173 6.06 12.42 2.00
N ARG A 174 5.90 13.72 1.73
CA ARG A 174 5.70 14.76 2.75
C ARG A 174 4.41 14.56 3.55
N VAL A 175 3.31 14.31 2.85
CA VAL A 175 2.00 14.07 3.46
C VAL A 175 2.05 12.83 4.37
N LEU A 176 2.72 11.77 3.92
CA LEU A 176 2.84 10.51 4.64
C LEU A 176 3.82 10.59 5.82
N ALA A 177 4.93 11.33 5.69
CA ALA A 177 5.86 11.59 6.79
C ALA A 177 5.16 12.30 7.96
N GLY A 178 4.29 13.28 7.67
CA GLY A 178 3.42 13.92 8.67
C GLY A 178 2.41 12.99 9.34
N ARG A 179 2.22 11.76 8.83
CA ARG A 179 1.38 10.70 9.41
C ARG A 179 2.22 9.57 10.03
N GLY A 180 3.52 9.81 10.18
CA GLY A 180 4.47 8.86 10.75
C GLY A 180 4.96 7.80 9.76
N MET A 181 4.86 8.00 8.46
CA MET A 181 5.46 7.11 7.45
C MET A 181 6.68 7.79 6.83
N PRO A 182 7.91 7.50 7.27
CA PRO A 182 9.10 8.14 6.73
C PRO A 182 9.24 7.92 5.22
N SER A 183 9.88 8.85 4.50
CA SER A 183 10.04 8.76 3.03
C SER A 183 10.75 7.49 2.56
N TRP A 184 11.59 6.89 3.41
CA TRP A 184 12.19 5.57 3.17
C TRP A 184 11.15 4.47 2.90
N LEU A 185 9.98 4.53 3.53
CA LEU A 185 8.89 3.59 3.27
C LEU A 185 8.31 3.77 1.85
N MET A 186 8.31 4.99 1.32
CA MET A 186 7.95 5.27 -0.07
C MET A 186 9.05 4.79 -1.04
N GLU A 187 10.34 4.90 -0.68
CA GLU A 187 11.44 4.30 -1.46
C GLU A 187 11.20 2.80 -1.67
N LEU A 188 11.01 2.06 -0.57
CA LEU A 188 10.75 0.61 -0.61
C LEU A 188 9.49 0.28 -1.42
N HIS A 189 8.43 1.09 -1.27
CA HIS A 189 7.19 0.87 -2.00
C HIS A 189 7.36 1.10 -3.52
N LEU A 190 8.10 2.13 -3.92
CA LEU A 190 8.35 2.42 -5.34
C LEU A 190 9.22 1.34 -5.98
N ASP A 191 10.20 0.79 -5.26
CA ASP A 191 11.01 -0.32 -5.75
C ASP A 191 10.14 -1.57 -6.04
N GLU A 192 9.23 -1.93 -5.12
CA GLU A 192 8.28 -3.02 -5.33
C GLU A 192 7.29 -2.73 -6.46
N LEU A 193 6.82 -1.47 -6.58
CA LEU A 193 5.91 -1.06 -7.64
C LEU A 193 6.56 -1.15 -9.01
N VAL A 194 7.81 -0.68 -9.13
CA VAL A 194 8.61 -0.77 -10.36
C VAL A 194 8.87 -2.23 -10.73
N ALA A 195 9.21 -3.09 -9.76
CA ALA A 195 9.41 -4.51 -9.99
C ALA A 195 8.13 -5.21 -10.48
N GLU A 196 6.98 -4.93 -9.87
CA GLU A 196 5.69 -5.52 -10.25
C GLU A 196 5.21 -5.05 -11.63
N VAL A 197 5.39 -3.77 -11.96
CA VAL A 197 5.03 -3.26 -13.30
C VAL A 197 5.93 -3.85 -14.38
N ARG A 198 7.24 -3.94 -14.14
CA ARG A 198 8.19 -4.61 -15.05
C ARG A 198 7.84 -6.06 -15.30
N ALA A 199 7.47 -6.78 -14.26
CA ALA A 199 7.10 -8.19 -14.35
C ALA A 199 5.77 -8.40 -15.08
N ALA A 200 4.83 -7.46 -14.94
CA ALA A 200 3.49 -7.57 -15.53
C ALA A 200 3.40 -7.09 -16.97
N VAL A 201 4.23 -6.12 -17.37
CA VAL A 201 4.18 -5.48 -18.69
C VAL A 201 5.57 -5.51 -19.33
N ASP A 202 6.41 -4.51 -19.04
CA ASP A 202 7.80 -4.38 -19.49
C ASP A 202 8.48 -3.20 -18.78
N ASP A 203 9.75 -2.94 -19.14
CA ASP A 203 10.54 -1.81 -18.60
C ASP A 203 10.07 -0.44 -19.10
N ALA A 204 9.40 -0.35 -20.24
CA ALA A 204 8.90 0.94 -20.73
C ALA A 204 7.70 1.42 -19.89
N ALA A 205 6.89 0.50 -19.38
CA ALA A 205 5.71 0.79 -18.58
C ALA A 205 6.00 1.45 -17.21
N VAL A 206 7.22 1.32 -16.67
CA VAL A 206 7.58 1.98 -15.40
C VAL A 206 7.83 3.49 -15.53
N GLY A 207 8.12 3.95 -16.75
CA GLY A 207 8.26 5.37 -17.07
C GLY A 207 9.14 6.14 -16.07
N ALA A 208 8.61 7.25 -15.53
CA ALA A 208 9.33 8.14 -14.61
C ALA A 208 9.46 7.63 -13.15
N LEU A 209 8.87 6.50 -12.79
CA LEU A 209 8.87 6.02 -11.38
C LEU A 209 10.27 5.71 -10.83
N PRO A 210 11.20 5.07 -11.58
CA PRO A 210 12.55 4.84 -11.09
C PRO A 210 13.31 6.14 -10.76
N ALA A 211 13.08 7.22 -11.52
CA ALA A 211 13.68 8.53 -11.24
C ALA A 211 13.15 9.12 -9.91
N ALA A 212 11.85 8.95 -9.64
CA ALA A 212 11.26 9.37 -8.37
C ALA A 212 11.83 8.58 -7.17
N ALA A 213 11.95 7.26 -7.29
CA ALA A 213 12.58 6.42 -6.26
C ALA A 213 14.04 6.83 -6.02
N ALA A 214 14.83 6.97 -7.09
CA ALA A 214 16.23 7.37 -7.01
C ALA A 214 16.41 8.77 -6.37
N SER A 215 15.47 9.70 -6.62
CA SER A 215 15.47 11.03 -6.03
C SER A 215 15.28 10.98 -4.50
N LEU A 216 14.32 10.18 -4.01
CA LEU A 216 14.11 9.99 -2.57
C LEU A 216 15.33 9.35 -1.91
N THR A 217 15.81 8.24 -2.47
CA THR A 217 16.99 7.51 -1.96
C THR A 217 18.21 8.41 -1.90
N SER A 218 18.47 9.17 -2.97
CA SER A 218 19.60 10.11 -3.01
C SER A 218 19.44 11.23 -1.97
N ALA A 219 18.22 11.74 -1.78
CA ALA A 219 17.96 12.75 -0.78
C ALA A 219 18.21 12.22 0.64
N ARG A 220 17.65 11.07 1.00
CA ARG A 220 17.86 10.42 2.30
C ARG A 220 19.33 10.16 2.60
N ARG A 221 20.05 9.57 1.65
CA ARG A 221 21.47 9.22 1.79
C ARG A 221 22.41 10.42 2.00
N ARG A 222 21.96 11.65 1.78
CA ARG A 222 22.73 12.85 2.17
C ARG A 222 22.87 13.03 3.67
N HIS A 223 21.98 12.42 4.47
CA HIS A 223 22.00 12.53 5.92
C HIS A 223 22.02 11.18 6.63
N VAL A 224 21.38 10.16 6.04
CA VAL A 224 21.28 8.80 6.59
C VAL A 224 21.45 7.81 5.45
N ASP A 225 22.65 7.23 5.36
CA ASP A 225 22.95 6.16 4.43
C ASP A 225 22.37 4.81 4.90
N ASP A 226 22.54 3.78 4.06
CA ASP A 226 21.99 2.46 4.33
C ASP A 226 22.72 1.76 5.49
N ASP A 227 24.00 2.08 5.69
CA ASP A 227 24.79 1.57 6.81
C ASP A 227 24.26 2.13 8.13
N LEU A 228 23.91 3.41 8.19
CA LEU A 228 23.30 4.01 9.39
C LEU A 228 21.88 3.48 9.64
N LEU A 229 21.08 3.20 8.61
CA LEU A 229 19.79 2.52 8.76
C LEU A 229 19.97 1.13 9.42
N ALA A 230 20.89 0.32 8.90
CA ALA A 230 21.15 -1.03 9.41
C ALA A 230 21.76 -1.00 10.82
N LEU A 231 22.63 -0.04 11.09
CA LEU A 231 23.25 0.13 12.38
C LEU A 231 22.26 0.62 13.45
N ALA A 232 21.32 1.49 13.07
CA ALA A 232 20.24 1.91 13.96
C ALA A 232 19.37 0.71 14.37
N ASP A 233 19.04 -0.19 13.43
CA ASP A 233 18.33 -1.42 13.77
C ASP A 233 19.12 -2.30 14.72
N THR A 234 20.43 -2.47 14.48
CA THR A 234 21.33 -3.19 15.40
C THR A 234 21.26 -2.60 16.81
N TRP A 235 21.37 -1.27 16.96
CA TRP A 235 21.28 -0.62 18.28
C TRP A 235 19.93 -0.83 18.94
N THR A 236 18.83 -0.73 18.19
CA THR A 236 17.50 -1.01 18.76
C THR A 236 17.38 -2.46 19.22
N HIS A 237 17.94 -3.41 18.47
CA HIS A 237 17.91 -4.81 18.86
C HIS A 237 18.77 -5.10 20.09
N GLU A 238 19.94 -4.45 20.21
CA GLU A 238 20.82 -4.56 21.39
C GLU A 238 20.12 -4.08 22.68
N VAL A 239 19.31 -3.02 22.62
CA VAL A 239 18.63 -2.47 23.80
C VAL A 239 17.28 -3.14 24.08
N ALA A 240 16.60 -3.64 23.04
CA ALA A 240 15.22 -4.10 23.16
C ALA A 240 15.03 -5.61 23.06
N GLY A 241 15.97 -6.34 22.44
CA GLY A 241 15.81 -7.74 22.07
C GLY A 241 14.49 -8.00 21.33
N ASP A 242 13.71 -8.96 21.81
CA ASP A 242 12.39 -9.32 21.27
C ASP A 242 11.26 -8.36 21.69
N GLY A 243 11.54 -7.40 22.58
CA GLY A 243 10.57 -6.43 23.09
C GLY A 243 10.35 -5.20 22.18
N LEU A 244 10.81 -5.25 20.93
CA LEU A 244 10.64 -4.15 19.98
C LEU A 244 9.16 -3.92 19.66
N PRO A 245 8.71 -2.65 19.55
CA PRO A 245 7.32 -2.35 19.20
C PRO A 245 6.98 -2.85 17.79
N VAL A 246 7.94 -2.78 16.86
CA VAL A 246 7.86 -3.33 15.51
C VAL A 246 9.25 -3.78 15.01
N PRO A 247 9.32 -4.74 14.08
CA PRO A 247 10.54 -4.99 13.32
C PRO A 247 11.03 -3.72 12.61
N ARG A 248 12.35 -3.58 12.44
CA ARG A 248 13.00 -2.43 11.78
C ARG A 248 12.78 -1.08 12.48
N THR A 249 12.56 -1.09 13.80
CA THR A 249 12.32 0.14 14.59
C THR A 249 13.45 1.15 14.44
N GLY A 250 14.72 0.71 14.47
CA GLY A 250 15.87 1.60 14.34
C GLY A 250 15.96 2.25 12.96
N ALA A 251 15.72 1.49 11.90
CA ALA A 251 15.67 2.01 10.53
C ALA A 251 14.52 3.02 10.35
N LEU A 252 13.34 2.79 10.97
CA LEU A 252 12.25 3.76 10.96
C LEU A 252 12.65 5.08 11.65
N VAL A 253 13.31 5.01 12.80
CA VAL A 253 13.82 6.20 13.52
C VAL A 253 14.86 6.95 12.71
N ALA A 254 15.80 6.23 12.09
CA ALA A 254 16.82 6.81 11.24
C ALA A 254 16.25 7.44 9.96
N ALA A 255 15.30 6.78 9.29
CA ALA A 255 14.60 7.35 8.15
C ALA A 255 13.81 8.63 8.52
N ALA A 256 13.11 8.63 9.65
CA ALA A 256 12.39 9.82 10.11
C ALA A 256 13.35 10.98 10.46
N THR A 257 14.53 10.67 10.99
CA THR A 257 15.58 11.67 11.23
C THR A 257 16.04 12.29 9.91
N ALA A 258 16.23 11.50 8.85
CA ALA A 258 16.54 12.01 7.52
C ALA A 258 15.45 12.95 7.00
N ASP A 259 14.17 12.60 7.17
CA ASP A 259 13.05 13.44 6.75
C ASP A 259 13.02 14.80 7.44
N VAL A 260 13.38 14.85 8.73
CA VAL A 260 13.50 16.11 9.48
C VAL A 260 14.64 16.96 8.92
N LEU A 261 15.81 16.38 8.71
CA LEU A 261 16.99 17.09 8.19
C LEU A 261 16.78 17.60 6.75
N LEU A 262 16.03 16.84 5.94
CA LEU A 262 15.63 17.23 4.58
C LEU A 262 14.52 18.29 4.55
N GLY A 263 13.86 18.58 5.68
CA GLY A 263 12.68 19.44 5.71
C GLY A 263 11.47 18.83 4.99
N VAL A 264 11.40 17.49 4.91
CA VAL A 264 10.19 16.77 4.49
C VAL A 264 9.12 16.96 5.56
N THR A 265 9.45 16.69 6.82
CA THR A 265 8.60 16.99 7.97
C THR A 265 9.31 17.96 8.92
N ARG A 266 8.55 18.66 9.75
CA ARG A 266 9.11 19.58 10.76
C ARG A 266 9.81 18.81 11.89
N ASP A 267 9.26 17.65 12.24
CA ASP A 267 9.72 16.79 13.31
C ASP A 267 9.20 15.35 13.07
N ASP A 268 9.72 14.41 13.85
CA ASP A 268 9.49 12.97 13.80
C ASP A 268 8.57 12.47 14.94
N HIS A 269 7.90 13.36 15.68
CA HIS A 269 7.10 12.98 16.87
C HIS A 269 5.95 12.03 16.53
N VAL A 270 5.28 12.22 15.38
CA VAL A 270 4.15 11.36 14.97
C VAL A 270 4.57 9.89 14.81
N LEU A 271 5.81 9.64 14.38
CA LEU A 271 6.37 8.29 14.39
C LEU A 271 6.85 7.92 15.79
N PHE A 272 7.68 8.78 16.38
CA PHE A 272 8.43 8.43 17.55
C PHE A 272 7.53 8.22 18.78
N ASP A 273 6.56 9.09 19.01
CA ASP A 273 5.58 8.97 20.10
C ASP A 273 4.73 7.70 19.94
N TRP A 274 4.49 7.26 18.70
CA TRP A 274 3.81 6.00 18.45
C TRP A 274 4.68 4.80 18.84
N LEU A 275 5.97 4.83 18.55
CA LEU A 275 6.94 3.79 18.89
C LEU A 275 7.20 3.69 20.40
N THR A 276 7.10 4.82 21.13
CA THR A 276 7.38 4.91 22.57
C THR A 276 6.12 4.97 23.45
N ASP A 277 4.95 4.70 22.87
CA ASP A 277 3.68 4.69 23.59
C ASP A 277 3.70 3.65 24.73
N ARG A 278 3.29 4.09 25.93
CA ARG A 278 3.22 3.28 27.15
C ARG A 278 2.32 2.04 27.05
N GLU A 279 1.38 2.02 26.11
CA GLU A 279 0.55 0.83 25.85
C GLU A 279 1.30 -0.23 25.05
N ARG A 280 2.42 0.13 24.40
CA ARG A 280 3.24 -0.74 23.56
C ARG A 280 4.57 -1.12 24.20
N VAL A 281 5.20 -0.20 24.93
CA VAL A 281 6.54 -0.40 25.48
C VAL A 281 6.61 0.03 26.95
N SER A 282 7.58 -0.53 27.69
CA SER A 282 7.86 -0.09 29.07
C SER A 282 8.55 1.29 29.10
N ALA A 283 8.59 1.92 30.26
CA ALA A 283 9.27 3.22 30.43
C ALA A 283 10.78 3.12 30.16
N GLU A 284 11.40 2.01 30.56
CA GLU A 284 12.81 1.71 30.31
C GLU A 284 13.08 1.55 28.81
N MET A 285 12.18 0.85 28.10
CA MET A 285 12.27 0.70 26.65
C MET A 285 12.11 2.04 25.92
N ALA A 286 11.13 2.86 26.32
CA ALA A 286 10.96 4.19 25.76
C ALA A 286 12.22 5.04 25.95
N ALA A 287 12.84 5.02 27.13
CA ALA A 287 14.09 5.71 27.40
C ALA A 287 15.25 5.21 26.52
N ALA A 288 15.38 3.88 26.35
CA ALA A 288 16.39 3.31 25.47
C ALA A 288 16.18 3.71 23.99
N LEU A 289 14.94 3.74 23.51
CA LEU A 289 14.62 4.21 22.15
C LEU A 289 14.94 5.71 21.97
N HIS A 290 14.78 6.53 23.02
CA HIS A 290 15.23 7.93 23.02
C HIS A 290 16.75 8.03 22.85
N GLU A 291 17.52 7.21 23.57
CA GLU A 291 18.98 7.18 23.43
C GLU A 291 19.41 6.75 22.01
N VAL A 292 18.73 5.77 21.42
CA VAL A 292 18.99 5.37 20.03
C VAL A 292 18.69 6.51 19.05
N ARG A 293 17.57 7.22 19.21
CA ARG A 293 17.22 8.39 18.37
C ARG A 293 18.27 9.49 18.48
N ASP A 294 18.76 9.80 19.67
CA ASP A 294 19.80 10.80 19.87
C ASP A 294 21.14 10.36 19.26
N ARG A 295 21.46 9.07 19.37
CA ARG A 295 22.65 8.48 18.72
C ARG A 295 22.57 8.57 17.20
N VAL A 296 21.43 8.23 16.60
CA VAL A 296 21.17 8.39 15.17
C VAL A 296 21.37 9.85 14.75
N ARG A 297 20.75 10.80 15.45
CA ARG A 297 20.87 12.24 15.17
C ARG A 297 22.30 12.77 15.25
N SER A 298 23.10 12.24 16.17
CA SER A 298 24.51 12.63 16.31
C SER A 298 25.40 12.17 15.13
N ARG A 299 24.95 11.14 14.41
CA ARG A 299 25.66 10.59 13.24
C ARG A 299 25.05 11.02 11.91
N ALA A 300 23.81 11.46 11.91
CA ALA A 300 23.17 12.02 10.74
C ALA A 300 23.77 13.39 10.44
N GLY A 301 24.22 13.60 9.20
CA GLY A 301 24.92 14.82 8.78
C GLY A 301 24.85 15.00 7.27
#